data_AF-R9M141-F1
#
_entry.id   AF-R9M141-F1
#
_cell.length_a   1.000
_cell.length_b   1.000
_cell.length_c   1.000
_cell.angle_alpha   90.00
_cell.angle_beta   90.00
_cell.angle_gamma   90.00
#
_symmetry.space_group_name_H-M   'P 1'
#
loop_
_entity.id
_entity.type
_entity.pdbx_description
1 polymer ?
#
loop_
_entity_poly.entity_id
_entity_poly.type
_entity_poly.pdbx_seq_one_letter_code
_entity_poly.pdbx_strand_id
1 'polypeptide(L)'
;MLLIEPGKPRVRHFIMGHTRNTGSPLSRKLQSCPALACIAGNIPPKKLKGWNFSDEFYHARFKEIRLCLHGLIGHGACLAAHGSGEQLPALRDFICGLAAFWPDPFEEDDDPVVREEHYGALFDDAVSAAQNGVDMPELSEGRKENIIIGLENYIIDLAGQFSEINQEALDSGLGACESIVAGFQEMWTDPVHTRRVETIQTPSQVLT
;
A
#
# COMPACT_ATOMS: atom_id res chain seq x y z
N MET A 1 -16.99 17.92 -18.60
CA MET A 1 -17.47 17.00 -17.54
C MET A 1 -16.62 15.74 -17.67
N LEU A 2 -15.53 15.63 -16.91
CA LEU A 2 -14.65 14.47 -16.96
C LEU A 2 -15.33 13.33 -16.20
N LEU A 3 -15.72 12.29 -16.94
CA LEU A 3 -16.18 11.03 -16.37
C LEU A 3 -14.99 10.39 -15.68
N ILE A 4 -14.90 10.57 -14.35
CA ILE A 4 -14.05 9.76 -13.50
C ILE A 4 -14.59 8.33 -13.64
N GLU A 5 -13.81 7.41 -14.21
CA GLU A 5 -14.17 5.99 -14.14
C GLU A 5 -14.49 5.65 -12.68
N PRO A 6 -15.58 4.93 -12.39
CA PRO A 6 -15.95 4.64 -11.02
C PRO A 6 -14.91 3.70 -10.41
N GLY A 7 -13.89 4.30 -9.78
CA GLY A 7 -12.83 3.59 -9.08
C GLY A 7 -13.41 2.63 -8.05
N LYS A 8 -12.62 1.61 -7.68
CA LYS A 8 -13.07 0.56 -6.77
C LYS A 8 -13.56 1.20 -5.45
N PRO A 9 -14.74 0.82 -4.92
CA PRO A 9 -15.31 1.50 -3.76
C PRO A 9 -14.38 1.58 -2.54
N ARG A 10 -13.54 0.56 -2.32
CA ARG A 10 -12.54 0.55 -1.23
C ARG A 10 -11.49 1.65 -1.42
N VAL A 11 -10.91 1.72 -2.62
CA VAL A 11 -9.89 2.71 -2.98
C VAL A 11 -10.47 4.12 -2.88
N ARG A 12 -11.68 4.33 -3.43
CA ARG A 12 -12.36 5.63 -3.35
C ARG A 12 -12.60 6.09 -1.92
N HIS A 13 -13.12 5.22 -1.04
CA HIS A 13 -13.36 5.61 0.35
C HIS A 13 -12.07 5.95 1.07
N PHE A 14 -11.00 5.18 0.83
CA PHE A 14 -9.68 5.46 1.39
C PHE A 14 -9.12 6.82 0.92
N ILE A 15 -9.12 7.09 -0.38
CA ILE A 15 -8.66 8.37 -0.95
C ILE A 15 -9.45 9.54 -0.37
N MET A 16 -10.78 9.41 -0.24
CA MET A 16 -11.63 10.46 0.31
C MET A 16 -11.58 10.57 1.84
N GLY A 17 -10.77 9.76 2.53
CA GLY A 17 -10.76 9.67 4.01
C GLY A 17 -12.10 9.22 4.61
N HIS A 18 -13.00 8.66 3.81
CA HIS A 18 -14.34 8.28 4.23
C HIS A 18 -14.32 6.96 4.97
N THR A 19 -14.94 6.93 6.15
CA THR A 19 -15.05 5.72 6.96
C THR A 19 -16.48 5.18 6.93
N ARG A 20 -16.68 3.96 6.42
CA ARG A 20 -18.00 3.33 6.35
C ARG A 20 -18.56 2.89 7.72
N ASN A 21 -17.68 2.48 8.63
CA ASN A 21 -18.06 2.02 9.96
C ASN A 21 -17.28 2.79 11.04
N THR A 22 -17.81 3.95 11.43
CA THR A 22 -17.27 4.79 12.51
C THR A 22 -17.32 4.11 13.88
N GLY A 23 -18.11 3.04 14.02
CA GLY A 23 -18.19 2.20 15.21
C GLY A 23 -17.18 1.06 15.26
N SER A 24 -16.32 0.90 14.25
CA SER A 24 -15.32 -0.17 14.17
C SER A 24 -14.37 -0.12 15.40
N PRO A 25 -14.31 -1.18 16.24
CA PRO A 25 -13.40 -1.22 17.38
C PRO A 25 -11.93 -1.08 16.97
N LEU A 26 -11.57 -1.70 15.85
CA LEU A 26 -10.21 -1.63 15.30
C LEU A 26 -9.86 -0.23 14.81
N SER A 27 -10.80 0.46 14.14
CA SER A 27 -10.62 1.84 13.71
C SER A 27 -10.42 2.78 14.91
N ARG A 28 -11.25 2.63 15.97
CA ARG A 28 -11.12 3.41 17.20
C ARG A 28 -9.77 3.17 17.89
N LYS A 29 -9.33 1.91 17.92
CA LYS A 29 -8.03 1.53 18.49
C LYS A 29 -6.87 2.20 17.76
N LEU A 30 -6.97 2.35 16.44
CA LEU A 30 -5.96 2.97 15.58
C LEU A 30 -6.11 4.49 15.44
N GLN A 31 -6.90 5.17 16.27
CA GLN A 31 -7.15 6.62 16.12
C GLN A 31 -5.89 7.51 16.13
N SER A 32 -4.79 7.03 16.71
CA SER A 32 -3.47 7.69 16.67
C SER A 32 -2.76 7.56 15.31
N CYS A 33 -3.24 6.68 14.44
CA CYS A 33 -2.78 6.41 13.08
C CYS A 33 -3.96 6.66 12.11
N PRO A 34 -4.24 7.92 11.73
CA PRO A 34 -5.44 8.28 10.98
C PRO A 34 -5.63 7.53 9.66
N ALA A 35 -4.56 7.28 8.91
CA ALA A 35 -4.64 6.59 7.62
C ALA A 35 -4.97 5.10 7.83
N LEU A 36 -4.37 4.44 8.81
CA LEU A 36 -4.72 3.08 9.21
C LEU A 36 -6.12 2.99 9.81
N ALA A 37 -6.55 3.99 10.60
CA ALA A 37 -7.91 4.06 11.14
C ALA A 37 -8.96 4.15 10.02
N CYS A 38 -8.66 4.88 8.94
CA CYS A 38 -9.50 4.97 7.75
C CYS A 38 -9.65 3.61 7.06
N ILE A 39 -8.54 2.88 6.84
CA ILE A 39 -8.57 1.52 6.30
C ILE A 39 -9.39 0.61 7.23
N ALA A 40 -9.09 0.63 8.52
CA ALA A 40 -9.72 -0.22 9.53
C ALA A 40 -11.24 0.00 9.65
N GLY A 41 -11.69 1.24 9.50
CA GLY A 41 -13.11 1.59 9.51
C GLY A 41 -13.85 1.23 8.22
N ASN A 42 -13.11 0.81 7.19
CA ASN A 42 -13.65 0.29 5.94
C ASN A 42 -13.57 -1.23 5.81
N ILE A 43 -12.97 -1.95 6.78
CA ILE A 43 -12.92 -3.41 6.76
C ILE A 43 -14.35 -3.97 6.86
N PRO A 44 -14.77 -4.87 5.94
CA PRO A 44 -16.08 -5.50 6.02
C PRO A 44 -16.26 -6.24 7.35
N PRO A 45 -17.40 -6.10 8.06
CA PRO A 45 -17.64 -6.80 9.32
C PRO A 45 -17.47 -8.32 9.24
N LYS A 46 -17.74 -8.92 8.08
CA LYS A 46 -17.50 -10.36 7.83
C LYS A 46 -16.02 -10.76 7.88
N LYS A 47 -15.09 -9.85 7.55
CA LYS A 47 -13.63 -10.08 7.63
C LYS A 47 -13.14 -9.98 9.08
N LEU A 48 -13.90 -9.29 9.95
CA LEU A 48 -13.63 -9.17 11.38
C LEU A 48 -14.31 -10.28 12.21
N LYS A 49 -15.49 -10.75 11.77
CA LYS A 49 -16.24 -11.84 12.43
C LYS A 49 -15.64 -13.20 12.09
N GLY A 50 -14.71 -13.63 12.93
CA GLY A 50 -14.21 -15.01 12.97
C GLY A 50 -13.04 -15.23 12.02
N TRP A 51 -11.84 -15.18 12.58
CA TRP A 51 -10.64 -15.80 12.03
C TRP A 51 -10.80 -17.32 12.11
N ASN A 52 -11.69 -17.87 11.30
CA ASN A 52 -11.76 -19.30 11.15
C ASN A 52 -10.55 -19.69 10.29
N PHE A 53 -9.52 -20.14 10.98
CA PHE A 53 -8.32 -20.75 10.45
C PHE A 53 -8.68 -22.04 9.69
N SER A 54 -9.30 -21.89 8.52
CA SER A 54 -9.42 -22.96 7.53
C SER A 54 -8.34 -22.79 6.49
N ASP A 55 -7.93 -23.89 5.87
CA ASP A 55 -6.93 -23.86 4.79
C ASP A 55 -7.36 -22.89 3.68
N GLU A 56 -8.63 -22.92 3.26
CA GLU A 56 -9.17 -21.99 2.26
C GLU A 56 -8.99 -20.52 2.68
N PHE A 57 -9.24 -20.19 3.94
CA PHE A 57 -9.08 -18.84 4.46
C PHE A 57 -7.60 -18.43 4.49
N TYR A 58 -6.70 -19.33 4.90
CA TYR A 58 -5.27 -19.12 4.84
C TYR A 58 -4.76 -18.90 3.41
N HIS A 59 -5.17 -19.74 2.46
CA HIS A 59 -4.77 -19.64 1.05
C HIS A 59 -5.26 -18.32 0.43
N ALA A 60 -6.50 -17.93 0.71
CA ALA A 60 -7.06 -16.67 0.24
C ALA A 60 -6.30 -15.47 0.81
N ARG A 61 -6.00 -15.46 2.12
CA ARG A 61 -5.20 -14.40 2.76
C ARG A 61 -3.80 -14.32 2.18
N PHE A 62 -3.14 -15.45 1.99
CA PHE A 62 -1.80 -15.50 1.43
C PHE A 62 -1.76 -14.92 0.02
N LYS A 63 -2.74 -15.25 -0.82
CA LYS A 63 -2.89 -14.63 -2.15
C LYS A 63 -3.08 -13.12 -2.05
N GLU A 64 -3.91 -12.64 -1.13
CA GLU A 64 -4.11 -11.21 -0.89
C GLU A 64 -2.81 -10.50 -0.47
N ILE A 65 -1.99 -11.14 0.37
CA ILE A 65 -0.68 -10.62 0.82
C ILE A 65 0.30 -10.52 -0.36
N ARG A 66 0.43 -11.57 -1.18
CA ARG A 66 1.30 -11.53 -2.37
C ARG A 66 0.88 -10.44 -3.36
N LEU A 67 -0.42 -10.31 -3.61
CA LEU A 67 -0.95 -9.26 -4.48
C LEU A 67 -0.70 -7.86 -3.91
N CYS A 68 -0.73 -7.70 -2.59
CA CYS A 68 -0.36 -6.46 -1.91
C CYS A 68 1.12 -6.14 -2.11
N LEU A 69 2.04 -7.07 -1.85
CA LEU A 69 3.48 -6.88 -2.04
C LEU A 69 3.82 -6.47 -3.48
N HIS A 70 3.27 -7.15 -4.48
CA HIS A 70 3.46 -6.75 -5.88
C HIS A 70 2.82 -5.40 -6.21
N GLY A 71 1.70 -5.06 -5.57
CA GLY A 71 1.09 -3.74 -5.67
C GLY A 71 2.00 -2.65 -5.12
N LEU A 72 2.60 -2.87 -3.95
CA LEU A 72 3.55 -1.97 -3.29
C LEU A 72 4.84 -1.79 -4.12
N ILE A 73 5.35 -2.87 -4.72
CA ILE A 73 6.47 -2.79 -5.67
C ILE A 73 6.10 -1.92 -6.87
N GLY A 74 4.92 -2.15 -7.46
CA GLY A 74 4.41 -1.32 -8.54
C GLY A 74 4.25 0.15 -8.15
N HIS A 75 3.88 0.42 -6.90
CA HIS A 75 3.82 1.78 -6.37
C HIS A 75 5.21 2.41 -6.23
N GLY A 76 6.21 1.65 -5.76
CA GLY A 76 7.61 2.09 -5.75
C GLY A 76 8.13 2.47 -7.13
N ALA A 77 7.82 1.66 -8.14
CA ALA A 77 8.13 1.98 -9.54
C ALA A 77 7.46 3.30 -9.99
N CYS A 78 6.19 3.53 -9.61
CA CYS A 78 5.52 4.80 -9.87
C CYS A 78 6.23 5.98 -9.19
N LEU A 79 6.56 5.87 -7.90
CA LEU A 79 7.28 6.92 -7.16
C LEU A 79 8.62 7.25 -7.83
N ALA A 80 9.36 6.21 -8.23
CA ALA A 80 10.66 6.35 -8.86
C ALA A 80 10.58 7.09 -10.20
N ALA A 81 9.60 6.75 -11.05
CA ALA A 81 9.39 7.42 -12.32
C ALA A 81 8.97 8.90 -12.16
N HIS A 82 8.19 9.23 -11.12
CA HIS A 82 7.75 10.60 -10.83
C HIS A 82 8.80 11.45 -10.09
N GLY A 83 10.01 10.93 -9.88
CA GLY A 83 11.08 11.65 -9.17
C GLY A 83 10.89 11.76 -7.66
N SER A 84 9.93 11.04 -7.08
CA SER A 84 9.64 11.00 -5.65
C SER A 84 10.51 9.98 -4.91
N GLY A 85 11.82 10.08 -5.10
CA GLY A 85 12.80 9.09 -4.62
C GLY A 85 12.98 9.03 -3.10
N GLU A 86 12.62 10.09 -2.37
CA GLU A 86 12.84 10.20 -0.92
C GLU A 86 12.09 9.13 -0.11
N GLN A 87 10.93 8.67 -0.61
CA GLN A 87 10.10 7.67 0.07
C GLN A 87 10.52 6.22 -0.27
N LEU A 88 11.37 6.01 -1.28
CA LEU A 88 11.70 4.67 -1.77
C LEU A 88 12.40 3.79 -0.72
N PRO A 89 13.39 4.27 0.07
CA PRO A 89 14.03 3.43 1.08
C PRO A 89 13.04 2.96 2.15
N ALA A 90 12.20 3.86 2.67
CA ALA A 90 11.20 3.52 3.68
C ALA A 90 10.15 2.54 3.13
N LEU A 91 9.73 2.71 1.87
CA LEU A 91 8.80 1.78 1.21
C LEU A 91 9.45 0.40 1.00
N ARG A 92 10.72 0.35 0.61
CA ARG A 92 11.47 -0.90 0.46
C ARG A 92 11.54 -1.66 1.77
N ASP A 93 11.96 -0.99 2.85
CA ASP A 93 12.07 -1.59 4.19
C ASP A 93 10.71 -2.08 4.68
N PHE A 94 9.64 -1.32 4.42
CA PHE A 94 8.28 -1.74 4.74
C PHE A 94 7.85 -3.00 3.96
N ILE A 95 8.13 -3.09 2.65
CA ILE A 95 7.83 -4.27 1.82
C ILE A 95 8.59 -5.49 2.33
N CYS A 96 9.87 -5.31 2.67
CA CYS A 96 10.74 -6.35 3.23
C CYS A 96 10.18 -6.88 4.55
N GLY A 97 9.87 -5.98 5.50
CA GLY A 97 9.27 -6.35 6.79
C GLY A 97 7.89 -7.00 6.63
N LEU A 98 7.08 -6.53 5.67
CA LEU A 98 5.76 -7.11 5.38
C LEU A 98 5.87 -8.52 4.80
N ALA A 99 6.86 -8.78 3.95
CA ALA A 99 7.12 -10.10 3.38
C ALA A 99 7.61 -11.11 4.43
N ALA A 100 8.44 -10.68 5.38
CA ALA A 100 8.91 -11.50 6.49
C ALA A 100 7.81 -11.80 7.53
N PHE A 101 6.84 -10.88 7.70
CA PHE A 101 5.82 -10.97 8.76
C PHE A 101 4.91 -12.19 8.67
N TRP A 102 4.52 -12.62 7.46
CA TRP A 102 3.69 -13.81 7.27
C TRP A 102 4.48 -14.96 6.65
N PRO A 103 4.27 -16.20 7.11
CA PRO A 103 4.85 -17.37 6.48
C PRO A 103 4.19 -17.67 5.13
N ASP A 104 4.94 -18.29 4.21
CA ASP A 104 4.41 -18.90 2.99
C ASP A 104 3.87 -20.31 3.31
N PRO A 105 2.56 -20.55 3.21
CA PRO A 105 1.98 -21.86 3.51
C PRO A 105 2.31 -22.93 2.47
N PHE A 106 2.92 -22.58 1.33
CA PHE A 106 3.26 -23.51 0.25
C PHE A 106 4.72 -23.95 0.26
N GLU A 107 5.57 -23.32 1.07
CA GLU A 107 6.99 -23.63 1.17
C GLU A 107 7.26 -24.40 2.48
N GLU A 108 7.82 -25.62 2.38
CA GLU A 108 8.10 -26.45 3.56
C GLU A 108 9.25 -25.88 4.40
N ASP A 109 10.24 -25.25 3.77
CA ASP A 109 11.38 -24.58 4.39
C ASP A 109 11.23 -23.05 4.30
N ASP A 110 10.07 -22.55 4.71
CA ASP A 110 9.72 -21.14 4.65
C ASP A 110 10.63 -20.27 5.56
N ASP A 111 11.63 -19.61 4.95
CA ASP A 111 12.58 -18.72 5.64
C ASP A 111 12.21 -17.23 5.44
N PRO A 112 11.89 -16.48 6.52
CA PRO A 112 11.56 -15.06 6.42
C PRO A 112 12.69 -14.21 5.83
N VAL A 113 13.97 -14.57 6.04
CA VAL A 113 15.11 -13.82 5.50
C VAL A 113 15.17 -13.97 3.99
N VAL A 114 14.96 -15.20 3.47
CA VAL A 114 14.94 -15.46 2.03
C VAL A 114 13.79 -14.71 1.35
N ARG A 115 12.62 -14.63 1.99
CA ARG A 115 11.48 -13.84 1.47
C ARG A 115 11.79 -12.35 1.46
N GLU A 116 12.41 -11.84 2.52
CA GLU A 116 12.82 -10.44 2.61
C GLU A 116 13.75 -10.08 1.43
N GLU A 117 14.80 -10.88 1.22
CA GLU A 117 15.75 -10.70 0.13
C GLU A 117 15.07 -10.77 -1.25
N HIS A 118 14.18 -11.74 -1.43
CA HIS A 118 13.44 -11.91 -2.69
C HIS A 118 12.59 -10.69 -3.03
N TYR A 119 11.77 -10.22 -2.09
CA TYR A 119 10.90 -9.06 -2.33
C TYR A 119 11.67 -7.74 -2.39
N GLY A 120 12.77 -7.62 -1.66
CA GLY A 120 13.71 -6.51 -1.77
C GLY A 120 14.33 -6.42 -3.17
N ALA A 121 14.80 -7.53 -3.72
CA ALA A 121 15.35 -7.58 -5.08
C ALA A 121 14.31 -7.22 -6.15
N LEU A 122 13.08 -7.76 -6.04
CA LEU A 122 11.99 -7.41 -6.96
C LEU A 122 11.63 -5.91 -6.91
N PHE A 123 11.71 -5.30 -5.73
CA PHE A 123 11.52 -3.86 -5.58
C PHE A 123 12.63 -3.08 -6.29
N ASP A 124 13.89 -3.42 -6.01
CA ASP A 124 15.06 -2.74 -6.56
C ASP A 124 15.07 -2.81 -8.10
N ASP A 125 14.75 -3.98 -8.66
CA ASP A 125 14.62 -4.19 -10.10
C ASP A 125 13.51 -3.31 -10.71
N ALA A 126 12.33 -3.27 -10.08
CA ALA A 126 11.21 -2.49 -10.57
C ALA A 126 11.47 -0.97 -10.51
N VAL A 127 12.10 -0.49 -9.44
CA VAL A 127 12.51 0.90 -9.28
C VAL A 127 13.56 1.27 -10.33
N SER A 128 14.60 0.45 -10.49
CA SER A 128 15.65 0.66 -11.49
C SER A 128 15.08 0.70 -12.91
N ALA A 129 14.20 -0.24 -13.25
CA ALA A 129 13.54 -0.27 -14.56
C ALA A 129 12.69 0.99 -14.80
N ALA A 130 11.97 1.48 -13.78
CA ALA A 130 11.13 2.67 -13.91
C ALA A 130 11.94 3.97 -14.04
N GLN A 131 13.07 4.09 -13.35
CA GLN A 131 13.96 5.26 -13.47
C GLN A 131 14.63 5.38 -14.84
N ASN A 132 14.90 4.24 -15.47
CA ASN A 132 15.53 4.17 -16.79
C ASN A 132 14.50 4.09 -17.93
N GLY A 133 13.22 3.96 -17.62
CA GLY A 133 12.13 3.84 -18.57
C GLY A 133 11.75 5.17 -19.22
N VAL A 134 11.25 5.11 -20.46
CA VAL A 134 10.67 6.27 -21.15
C VAL A 134 9.19 6.45 -20.77
N ASP A 135 8.51 5.36 -20.42
CA ASP A 135 7.10 5.38 -20.03
C ASP A 135 6.94 5.47 -18.51
N MET A 136 6.00 6.31 -18.09
CA MET A 136 5.61 6.48 -16.69
C MET A 136 4.64 5.37 -16.29
N PRO A 137 5.03 4.41 -15.44
CA PRO A 137 4.11 3.37 -15.00
C PRO A 137 2.97 3.99 -14.19
N GLU A 138 1.73 3.60 -14.51
CA GLU A 138 0.55 3.93 -13.73
C GLU A 138 0.13 2.75 -12.85
N LEU A 139 -0.28 3.06 -11.61
CA LEU A 139 -0.81 2.06 -10.69
C LEU A 139 -2.31 1.87 -10.96
N SER A 140 -2.66 0.73 -11.57
CA SER A 140 -4.07 0.42 -11.86
C SER A 140 -4.93 0.37 -10.60
N GLU A 141 -6.23 0.67 -10.74
CA GLU A 141 -7.19 0.63 -9.63
C GLU A 141 -7.25 -0.76 -8.96
N GLY A 142 -7.05 -1.83 -9.73
CA GLY A 142 -6.96 -3.19 -9.20
C GLY A 142 -5.73 -3.39 -8.30
N ARG A 143 -4.58 -2.80 -8.64
CA ARG A 143 -3.38 -2.86 -7.79
C ARG A 143 -3.56 -2.03 -6.51
N LYS A 144 -4.16 -0.84 -6.60
CA LYS A 144 -4.52 -0.04 -5.41
C LYS A 144 -5.46 -0.81 -4.48
N GLU A 145 -6.47 -1.48 -5.03
CA GLU A 145 -7.40 -2.31 -4.25
C GLU A 145 -6.67 -3.47 -3.56
N ASN A 146 -5.76 -4.16 -4.26
CA ASN A 146 -4.96 -5.23 -3.69
C ASN A 146 -4.06 -4.74 -2.54
N ILE A 147 -3.44 -3.57 -2.67
CA ILE A 147 -2.65 -2.95 -1.60
C ILE A 147 -3.52 -2.77 -0.36
N ILE A 148 -4.69 -2.12 -0.51
CA ILE A 148 -5.60 -1.89 0.61
C ILE A 148 -6.06 -3.21 1.24
N ILE A 149 -6.42 -4.24 0.46
CA ILE A 149 -6.87 -5.52 0.99
C ILE A 149 -5.77 -6.23 1.82
N GLY A 150 -4.52 -6.20 1.36
CA GLY A 150 -3.40 -6.77 2.11
C GLY A 150 -3.08 -5.96 3.37
N LEU A 151 -3.14 -4.63 3.31
CA LEU A 151 -2.98 -3.78 4.50
C LEU A 151 -4.10 -4.01 5.52
N GLU A 152 -5.33 -4.26 5.10
CA GLU A 152 -6.39 -4.69 6.03
C GLU A 152 -5.97 -5.96 6.77
N ASN A 153 -5.38 -6.95 6.10
CA ASN A 153 -4.87 -8.17 6.73
C ASN A 153 -3.73 -7.86 7.71
N TYR A 154 -2.79 -6.99 7.32
CA TYR A 154 -1.66 -6.58 8.16
C TYR A 154 -2.13 -5.90 9.44
N ILE A 155 -3.03 -4.93 9.31
CA ILE A 155 -3.57 -4.15 10.41
C ILE A 155 -4.35 -5.06 11.37
N ILE A 156 -5.19 -5.96 10.84
CA ILE A 156 -5.96 -6.90 11.67
C ILE A 156 -5.01 -7.77 12.51
N ASP A 157 -3.94 -8.29 11.90
CA ASP A 157 -3.00 -9.17 12.59
C ASP A 157 -2.09 -8.43 13.56
N LEU A 158 -1.43 -7.37 13.10
CA LEU A 158 -0.45 -6.64 13.90
C LEU A 158 -1.11 -5.86 15.03
N ALA A 159 -2.17 -5.09 14.75
CA ALA A 159 -2.88 -4.39 15.81
C ALA A 159 -3.61 -5.35 16.75
N GLY A 160 -3.90 -6.59 16.32
CA GLY A 160 -4.45 -7.65 17.17
C GLY A 160 -3.51 -8.11 18.29
N GLN A 161 -2.19 -7.93 18.14
CA GLN A 161 -1.17 -8.35 19.12
C GLN A 161 -1.11 -7.44 20.35
N PHE A 162 -1.59 -6.20 20.23
CA PHE A 162 -1.54 -5.21 21.31
C PHE A 162 -2.91 -5.08 21.98
N SER A 163 -2.98 -4.58 23.21
CA SER A 163 -4.26 -4.16 23.82
C SER A 163 -4.65 -2.74 23.39
N GLU A 164 -3.65 -1.86 23.31
CA GLU A 164 -3.74 -0.45 22.92
C GLU A 164 -2.59 -0.08 21.95
N ILE A 165 -2.75 1.02 21.20
CA ILE A 165 -1.70 1.50 20.28
C ILE A 165 -0.86 2.54 21.01
N ASN A 166 0.16 2.06 21.72
CA ASN A 166 1.18 2.86 22.40
C ASN A 166 2.47 2.92 21.54
N GLN A 167 3.55 3.48 22.09
CA GLN A 167 4.82 3.61 21.34
C GLN A 167 5.40 2.27 20.91
N GLU A 168 5.32 1.23 21.74
CA GLU A 168 5.77 -0.12 21.39
C GLU A 168 5.03 -0.67 20.16
N ALA A 169 3.70 -0.47 20.11
CA ALA A 169 2.91 -0.85 18.94
C ALA A 169 3.30 -0.05 17.68
N LEU A 170 3.65 1.22 17.82
CA LEU A 170 4.13 2.04 16.69
C LEU A 170 5.50 1.56 16.20
N ASP A 171 6.40 1.24 17.13
CA ASP A 171 7.75 0.77 16.85
C ASP A 171 7.76 -0.66 16.26
N SER A 172 6.67 -1.42 16.41
CA SER A 172 6.52 -2.77 15.83
C SER A 172 6.26 -2.79 14.32
N GLY A 173 6.29 -1.64 13.65
CA GLY A 173 5.99 -1.49 12.23
C GLY A 173 4.66 -0.81 11.91
N LEU A 174 3.76 -0.61 12.89
CA LEU A 174 2.52 0.16 12.63
C LEU A 174 2.80 1.62 12.29
N GLY A 175 3.81 2.24 12.89
CA GLY A 175 4.18 3.63 12.58
C GLY A 175 4.73 3.78 11.16
N ALA A 176 5.54 2.82 10.71
CA ALA A 176 6.01 2.77 9.32
C ALA A 176 4.84 2.56 8.35
N CYS A 177 3.93 1.65 8.68
CA CYS A 177 2.72 1.40 7.91
C CYS A 177 1.84 2.67 7.80
N GLU A 178 1.59 3.38 8.90
CA GLU A 178 0.84 4.65 8.88
C GLU A 178 1.49 5.66 7.94
N SER A 179 2.82 5.84 8.04
CA SER A 179 3.56 6.81 7.22
C SER A 179 3.46 6.50 5.72
N ILE A 180 3.63 5.23 5.35
CA ILE A 180 3.52 4.75 3.97
C ILE A 180 2.08 4.91 3.45
N VAL A 181 1.09 4.54 4.26
CA VAL A 181 -0.34 4.61 3.87
C VAL A 181 -0.80 6.07 3.73
N ALA A 182 -0.33 6.98 4.59
CA ALA A 182 -0.60 8.41 4.43
C ALA A 182 -0.08 8.93 3.08
N GLY A 183 1.13 8.52 2.68
CA GLY A 183 1.70 8.84 1.36
C GLY A 183 0.84 8.35 0.19
N PHE A 184 0.15 7.20 0.33
CA PHE A 184 -0.79 6.73 -0.69
C PHE A 184 -1.98 7.65 -0.86
N GLN A 185 -2.55 8.17 0.23
CA GLN A 185 -3.67 9.10 0.15
C GLN A 185 -3.26 10.37 -0.60
N GLU A 186 -2.09 10.93 -0.29
CA GLU A 186 -1.56 12.11 -0.96
C GLU A 186 -1.37 11.86 -2.46
N MET A 187 -0.68 10.77 -2.82
CA MET A 187 -0.36 10.48 -4.22
C MET A 187 -1.60 10.08 -5.05
N TRP A 188 -2.55 9.35 -4.47
CA TRP A 188 -3.72 8.86 -5.20
C TRP A 188 -4.88 9.86 -5.27
N THR A 189 -4.84 10.92 -4.46
CA THR A 189 -5.83 12.01 -4.50
C THR A 189 -5.64 12.89 -5.74
N ASP A 190 -4.45 12.93 -6.34
CA ASP A 190 -4.14 13.86 -7.41
C ASP A 190 -4.16 13.22 -8.82
N PRO A 191 -5.19 13.46 -9.65
CA PRO A 191 -5.15 13.10 -11.07
C PRO A 191 -4.29 14.07 -11.93
N VAL A 192 -3.67 15.10 -11.35
CA VAL A 192 -2.91 16.15 -12.07
C VAL A 192 -1.41 15.86 -12.14
N HIS A 193 -0.85 15.00 -11.29
CA HIS A 193 0.57 14.62 -11.40
C HIS A 193 0.89 13.80 -12.66
N THR A 194 -0.12 13.25 -13.34
CA THR A 194 0.02 12.65 -14.68
C THR A 194 0.03 13.67 -15.83
N ARG A 195 -0.29 14.96 -15.57
CA ARG A 195 -0.36 16.01 -16.62
C ARG A 195 0.74 17.07 -16.54
N ARG A 196 1.58 17.08 -15.50
CA ARG A 196 2.53 18.18 -15.28
C ARG A 196 3.85 18.08 -16.05
N VAL A 197 3.97 17.14 -17.00
CA VAL A 197 5.15 17.02 -17.89
C VAL A 197 4.93 17.71 -19.25
N GLU A 198 3.70 18.03 -19.65
CA GLU A 198 3.44 18.81 -20.87
C GLU A 198 3.22 20.29 -20.58
N THR A 199 4.25 20.99 -20.07
CA THR A 199 4.43 22.43 -20.34
C THR A 199 5.87 22.87 -20.03
N ILE A 200 6.86 22.09 -20.46
CA ILE A 200 8.23 22.59 -20.59
C ILE A 200 8.32 23.29 -21.95
N GLN A 201 8.14 24.62 -21.89
CA GLN A 201 8.78 25.65 -22.73
C GLN A 201 9.06 25.32 -24.20
N THR A 202 8.26 25.89 -25.11
CA THR A 202 8.74 26.18 -26.47
C THR A 202 9.76 27.33 -26.43
N PRO A 203 10.93 27.20 -27.08
CA PRO A 203 11.95 28.24 -27.08
C PRO A 203 11.54 29.43 -27.96
N SER A 204 11.99 30.61 -27.53
CA SER A 204 11.95 31.86 -28.28
C SER A 204 12.34 31.67 -29.75
N GLN A 205 11.49 32.13 -30.67
CA GLN A 205 11.94 32.51 -32.00
C GLN A 205 12.22 34.00 -32.04
N VAL A 206 13.50 34.28 -32.24
CA VAL A 206 14.14 35.56 -32.51
C VAL A 206 13.83 35.97 -33.95
N LEU A 207 13.41 37.23 -34.11
CA LEU A 207 13.53 38.15 -35.26
C LEU A 207 13.63 37.58 -36.69
N THR A 208 12.72 38.07 -37.54
CA THR A 208 13.06 38.97 -38.68
C THR A 208 11.91 39.92 -38.94
#